data_AF-A0A662MY23-F1
#
_entry.id   AF-A0A662MY23-F1
#
_cell.length_a   1.000
_cell.length_b   1.000
_cell.length_c   1.000
_cell.angle_alpha   90.00
_cell.angle_beta   90.00
_cell.angle_gamma   90.00
#
_symmetry.space_group_name_H-M   'P 1'
#
loop_
_entity.id
_entity.type
_entity.pdbx_description
1 polymer ?
#
loop_
_entity_poly.entity_id
_entity_poly.type
_entity_poly.pdbx_seq_one_letter_code
_entity_poly.pdbx_strand_id
1 'polypeptide(L)' 'MRILRVEEPLKLKGDLVRFVFRIYQGTNGKYPALEWVKKKPSTDDFEGFRKVYEPFLEFRLG' A
#
# COMPACT_ATOMS: atom_id res chain seq x y z
N MET A 1 16.23 -15.66 -8.26
CA MET A 1 14.89 -15.05 -8.13
C MET A 1 13.88 -15.93 -8.85
N ARG A 2 12.76 -16.29 -8.23
CA ARG A 2 11.69 -17.07 -8.88
C ARG A 2 10.42 -16.21 -8.90
N ILE A 3 9.69 -16.25 -10.01
CA ILE A 3 8.41 -15.56 -10.17
C ILE A 3 7.33 -16.60 -9.92
N LEU A 4 6.42 -16.32 -8.98
CA LEU A 4 5.32 -17.20 -8.60
C LEU A 4 3.99 -16.49 -8.85
N ARG A 5 3.02 -17.22 -9.40
CA ARG A 5 1.64 -16.77 -9.42
C ARG A 5 1.06 -16.91 -8.02
N VAL A 6 0.31 -15.90 -7.59
CA VAL A 6 -0.41 -15.91 -6.32
C VAL A 6 -1.86 -16.27 -6.62
N GLU A 7 -2.31 -17.43 -6.14
CA GLU A 7 -3.68 -17.92 -6.38
C GLU A 7 -4.73 -17.18 -5.53
N GLU A 8 -4.34 -16.70 -4.34
CA GLU A 8 -5.22 -15.96 -3.43
C GLU A 8 -4.62 -14.58 -3.06
N PRO A 9 -4.70 -13.56 -3.93
CA PRO A 9 -4.03 -12.28 -3.73
C PRO A 9 -4.44 -11.54 -2.45
N LEU A 10 -5.70 -11.67 -2.02
CA LEU A 10 -6.21 -11.07 -0.79
C LEU A 10 -5.45 -11.52 0.47
N LYS A 11 -4.92 -12.76 0.51
CA LYS A 11 -4.11 -13.24 1.64
C LYS A 11 -2.81 -12.45 1.82
N LEU A 12 -2.32 -11.81 0.77
CA LEU A 12 -1.11 -10.99 0.80
C LEU A 12 -1.36 -9.52 1.13
N LYS A 13 -2.63 -9.08 1.25
CA LYS A 13 -2.98 -7.67 1.44
C LYS A 13 -2.16 -7.00 2.55
N GLY A 14 -2.08 -7.62 3.73
CA GLY A 14 -1.36 -7.05 4.87
C GLY A 14 0.14 -6.88 4.62
N ASP A 15 0.78 -7.86 3.97
CA ASP A 15 2.20 -7.80 3.62
C ASP A 15 2.47 -6.77 2.52
N LEU A 16 1.57 -6.68 1.54
CA LEU A 16 1.66 -5.71 0.45
C LEU A 16 1.46 -4.28 0.96
N VAL A 17 0.53 -4.00 1.88
CA VAL A 17 0.38 -2.67 2.50
C VAL A 17 1.69 -2.26 3.19
N ARG A 18 2.30 -3.16 3.99
CA ARG A 18 3.59 -2.89 4.64
C ARG A 18 4.72 -2.67 3.64
N PHE A 19 4.77 -3.45 2.57
CA PHE A 19 5.75 -3.28 1.50
C PHE A 19 5.61 -1.91 0.82
N VAL A 20 4.39 -1.55 0.44
CA VAL A 20 4.12 -0.28 -0.23
C VAL A 20 4.37 0.91 0.69
N PHE A 21 4.10 0.80 2.00
CA PHE A 21 4.44 1.85 2.95
C PHE A 21 5.95 2.13 3.02
N ARG A 22 6.80 1.11 2.89
CA ARG A 22 8.26 1.33 2.78
C ARG A 22 8.65 2.10 1.52
N ILE A 23 7.92 1.91 0.41
CA ILE A 23 8.11 2.72 -0.81
C ILE A 23 7.62 4.15 -0.56
N TYR A 24 6.50 4.32 0.14
CA TYR A 24 5.99 5.62 0.56
C TYR A 24 7.00 6.41 1.38
N GLN A 25 7.65 5.74 2.33
CA GLN A 25 8.77 6.29 3.09
C GLN A 25 9.97 6.62 2.20
N GLY A 26 10.45 5.65 1.43
CA GLY A 26 11.65 5.80 0.60
C GLY A 26 11.51 6.83 -0.54
N THR A 27 10.29 7.21 -0.88
CA THR A 27 9.98 8.19 -1.91
C THR A 27 9.46 9.52 -1.35
N ASN A 28 9.59 9.73 -0.04
CA ASN A 28 9.10 10.91 0.68
C ASN A 28 7.63 11.25 0.34
N GLY A 29 6.77 10.22 0.33
CA GLY A 29 5.34 10.35 0.06
C GLY A 29 4.95 10.52 -1.42
N LYS A 30 5.90 10.36 -2.34
CA LYS A 30 5.65 10.47 -3.79
C LYS A 30 4.92 9.24 -4.34
N TYR A 31 5.28 8.04 -3.90
CA TYR A 31 4.69 6.78 -4.37
C TYR A 31 4.24 5.88 -3.22
N PRO A 32 3.11 5.18 -3.31
CA PRO A 32 2.18 5.14 -4.45
C PRO A 32 1.44 6.48 -4.61
N ALA A 33 0.87 6.70 -5.80
CA ALA A 33 -0.04 7.82 -5.98
C ALA A 33 -1.27 7.62 -5.09
N LEU A 34 -1.67 8.70 -4.39
CA LEU A 34 -2.80 8.73 -3.46
C LEU A 34 -3.79 9.82 -3.89
N GLU A 35 -4.17 9.83 -5.17
CA GLU A 35 -4.98 10.91 -5.78
C GLU A 35 -6.36 11.08 -5.13
N TRP A 36 -6.91 10.01 -4.52
CA TRP A 36 -8.18 10.06 -3.80
C TRP A 36 -8.07 10.69 -2.41
N VAL A 37 -6.86 11.02 -1.95
CA VAL A 37 -6.62 11.52 -0.59
C VAL A 37 -6.34 13.03 -0.65
N LYS A 38 -7.24 13.82 -0.06
CA LYS A 38 -7.08 15.29 0.02
C LYS A 38 -5.83 15.73 0.79
N LYS A 39 -5.49 15.03 1.88
CA LYS A 39 -4.29 15.27 2.68
C LYS A 39 -3.54 13.97 2.89
N LYS A 40 -2.39 13.86 2.23
CA LYS A 40 -1.52 12.69 2.35
C LYS A 40 -1.08 12.48 3.81
N PRO A 41 -1.02 11.23 4.30
CA PRO A 41 -0.49 10.91 5.63
C PRO A 41 1.01 11.20 5.70
N SER A 42 1.53 11.37 6.92
CA SER A 42 2.98 11.49 7.13
C SER A 42 3.70 10.22 6.66
N THR A 43 4.94 10.33 6.22
CA THR A 43 5.80 9.18 5.90
C THR A 43 6.10 8.32 7.14
N ASP A 44 5.92 8.86 8.34
CA ASP A 44 6.10 8.10 9.59
C ASP A 44 4.78 7.56 10.16
N ASP A 45 3.66 7.82 9.49
CA ASP A 45 2.31 7.42 9.94
C ASP A 45 1.79 6.20 9.15
N PHE A 46 2.20 5.01 9.60
CA PHE A 46 1.75 3.76 9.00
C PHE A 46 0.23 3.58 9.09
N GLU A 47 -0.37 3.89 10.24
CA GLU A 47 -1.81 3.68 10.45
C GLU A 47 -2.66 4.63 9.60
N GLY A 48 -2.24 5.89 9.45
CA GLY A 48 -2.86 6.82 8.52
C GLY A 48 -2.72 6.38 7.07
N PHE A 49 -1.54 5.91 6.66
CA PHE A 49 -1.33 5.34 5.34
C PHE A 49 -2.21 4.11 5.08
N ARG A 50 -2.24 3.17 6.02
CA ARG A 50 -3.05 1.96 5.95
C ARG A 50 -4.53 2.31 5.79
N LYS A 51 -5.07 3.22 6.59
CA LYS A 51 -6.48 3.63 6.51
C LYS A 51 -6.91 4.13 5.12
N VAL A 52 -6.02 4.84 4.41
CA VAL A 52 -6.36 5.39 3.10
C VAL A 52 -6.00 4.47 1.93
N TYR A 53 -5.00 3.60 2.10
CA TYR A 53 -4.46 2.76 1.03
C TYR A 53 -4.98 1.32 1.05
N GLU A 54 -5.19 0.73 2.24
CA GLU A 54 -5.66 -0.65 2.38
C GLU A 54 -6.99 -0.92 1.66
N PRO A 55 -8.03 -0.04 1.76
CA PRO A 55 -9.28 -0.25 1.03
C PRO A 55 -9.10 -0.23 -0.49
N PHE A 56 -8.23 0.64 -0.99
CA PHE A 56 -7.90 0.71 -2.42
C PHE A 56 -7.17 -0.55 -2.88
N LEU A 57 -6.22 -1.04 -2.08
CA LEU A 57 -5.47 -2.25 -2.40
C LEU A 57 -6.37 -3.50 -2.35
N GLU A 58 -7.26 -3.58 -1.38
CA GLU A 58 -8.24 -4.68 -1.27
C GLU A 58 -9.09 -4.79 -2.54
N PHE A 59 -9.69 -3.67 -2.98
CA PHE A 59 -10.44 -3.59 -4.23
C PHE A 59 -9.64 -4.01 -5.47
N ARG A 60 -8.31 -3.82 -5.47
CA ARG A 60 -7.44 -4.21 -6.58
C ARG A 60 -7.05 -5.69 -6.57
N LEU A 61 -7.09 -6.33 -5.41
CA LEU A 61 -6.64 -7.71 -5.24
C LEU A 61 -7.77 -8.73 -5.43
N GLY A 62 -9.03 -8.32 -5.35
CA GLY A 62 -10.20 -9.18 -5.57
C GLY A 62 -11.48 -8.58 -5.05
#